data_AF-A0A853IIS6-F1
#
_entry.id   AF-A0A853IIS6-F1
#
_cell.length_a   1.000
_cell.length_b   1.000
_cell.length_c   1.000
_cell.angle_alpha   90.00
_cell.angle_beta   90.00
_cell.angle_gamma   90.00
#
_symmetry.space_group_name_H-M   'P 1'
#
loop_
_entity.id
_entity.type
_entity.pdbx_description
1 polymer ?
#
loop_
_entity_poly.entity_id
_entity_poly.type
_entity_poly.pdbx_seq_one_letter_code
_entity_poly.pdbx_strand_id
1 'polypeptide(L)'
;MHLTLFSLLFLLTACTTNPPPTEELKCLALNIYHEARGEGLMGMLAVGEVTINRVYDKKWPNSICSVVYQDKQFSWTHDQLTDSMEEEEAKHLSQLVAKLILSGVKLNLTK
;
A
#
# COMPACT_ATOMS: atom_id res chain seq x y z
N MET A 1 20.43 46.26 5.65
CA MET A 1 20.23 45.06 6.50
C MET A 1 18.85 44.43 6.26
N HIS A 2 18.49 44.07 5.03
CA HIS A 2 17.16 43.47 4.75
C HIS A 2 17.22 42.27 3.77
N LEU A 3 18.38 41.60 3.66
CA LEU A 3 18.50 40.38 2.85
C LEU A 3 18.44 39.07 3.67
N THR A 4 18.36 39.11 4.99
CA THR A 4 18.35 37.90 5.83
C THR A 4 16.95 37.33 6.08
N LEU A 5 15.88 38.12 5.91
CA LEU A 5 14.49 37.69 6.17
C LEU A 5 13.86 36.88 5.01
N PHE A 6 14.36 37.03 3.78
CA PHE A 6 13.79 36.33 2.62
C PHE A 6 14.29 34.88 2.51
N SER A 7 15.52 34.59 2.97
CA SER A 7 16.09 33.24 2.96
C SER A 7 15.47 32.29 4.00
N LEU A 8 14.89 32.82 5.09
CA LEU A 8 14.25 32.01 6.12
C LEU A 8 12.82 31.58 5.74
N LEU A 9 12.12 32.38 4.92
CA LEU A 9 10.77 32.08 4.44
C LEU A 9 10.76 30.93 3.41
N PHE A 10 11.86 30.72 2.68
CA PHE A 10 11.98 29.67 1.65
C PHE A 10 12.29 28.28 2.24
N LEU A 11 12.79 28.20 3.48
CA LEU A 11 13.08 26.93 4.16
C LEU A 11 11.83 26.33 4.86
N LEU A 12 10.82 27.15 5.16
CA LEU A 12 9.59 26.72 5.85
C LEU A 12 8.57 26.06 4.90
N THR A 13 8.63 26.35 3.59
CA THR A 13 7.68 25.85 2.59
C THR A 13 8.03 24.46 2.03
N ALA A 14 9.27 24.00 2.20
CA ALA A 14 9.73 22.72 1.65
C ALA A 14 9.34 21.48 2.50
N CYS A 15 8.70 21.68 3.66
CA CYS A 15 8.44 20.59 4.62
C CYS A 15 6.98 20.07 4.62
N THR A 16 6.07 20.62 3.81
CA THR A 16 4.63 20.29 3.88
C THR A 16 4.11 19.37 2.77
N THR A 17 4.96 18.92 1.85
CA THR A 17 4.52 17.99 0.79
C THR A 17 4.73 16.54 1.23
N ASN A 18 3.66 15.90 1.71
CA ASN A 18 3.63 14.44 1.75
C ASN A 18 3.68 13.94 0.29
N PRO A 19 4.71 13.19 -0.13
CA PRO A 19 4.76 12.67 -1.48
C PRO A 19 3.55 11.76 -1.72
N PRO A 20 3.02 11.70 -2.95
CA PRO A 20 1.97 10.74 -3.27
C PRO A 20 2.45 9.31 -2.98
N PRO A 21 1.55 8.39 -2.60
CA PRO A 21 1.88 6.98 -2.46
C PRO A 21 2.60 6.44 -3.70
N THR A 22 3.59 5.58 -3.50
CA THR A 22 4.19 4.83 -4.61
C THR A 22 3.14 3.90 -5.24
N GLU A 23 3.32 3.55 -6.51
CA GLU A 23 2.41 2.59 -7.18
C GLU A 23 2.38 1.24 -6.45
N GLU A 24 3.53 0.76 -5.96
CA GLU A 24 3.62 -0.46 -5.15
C GLU A 24 2.80 -0.37 -3.85
N LEU A 25 2.84 0.77 -3.15
CA LEU A 25 2.03 1.01 -1.96
C LEU A 25 0.53 1.04 -2.31
N LYS A 26 0.18 1.66 -3.43
CA LYS A 26 -1.20 1.73 -3.92
C LYS A 26 -1.74 0.33 -4.26
N CYS A 27 -1.00 -0.48 -5.02
CA CYS A 27 -1.37 -1.85 -5.36
C CYS A 27 -1.53 -2.72 -4.11
N LEU A 28 -0.60 -2.62 -3.15
CA LEU A 28 -0.70 -3.38 -1.90
C LEU A 28 -1.94 -2.98 -1.09
N ALA A 29 -2.20 -1.67 -0.96
CA ALA A 29 -3.35 -1.17 -0.20
C ALA A 29 -4.68 -1.56 -0.85
N LEU A 30 -4.79 -1.46 -2.19
CA LEU A 30 -5.97 -1.92 -2.93
C LEU A 30 -6.23 -3.40 -2.70
N ASN A 31 -5.17 -4.21 -2.78
CA ASN A 31 -5.31 -5.65 -2.60
C ASN A 31 -5.78 -6.02 -1.19
N ILE A 32 -5.17 -5.41 -0.16
CA ILE A 32 -5.58 -5.61 1.23
C ILE A 32 -7.05 -5.18 1.44
N TYR A 33 -7.44 -4.04 0.87
CA TYR A 33 -8.80 -3.53 1.01
C TYR A 33 -9.83 -4.47 0.39
N HIS A 34 -9.64 -4.86 -0.86
CA HIS A 34 -10.64 -5.65 -1.59
C HIS A 34 -10.72 -7.10 -1.11
N GLU A 35 -9.62 -7.68 -0.64
CA GLU A 35 -9.60 -9.07 -0.19
C GLU A 35 -9.88 -9.24 1.31
N ALA A 36 -9.69 -8.20 2.14
CA ALA A 36 -9.71 -8.37 3.59
C ALA A 36 -10.29 -7.22 4.44
N ARG A 37 -10.92 -6.19 3.86
CA ARG A 37 -11.49 -5.07 4.67
C ARG A 37 -12.46 -5.52 5.77
N GLY A 38 -13.18 -6.62 5.56
CA GLY A 38 -14.14 -7.19 6.52
C GLY A 38 -13.56 -8.24 7.47
N GLU A 39 -12.30 -8.65 7.30
CA GLU A 39 -11.69 -9.79 8.02
C GLU A 39 -10.96 -9.37 9.32
N GLY A 40 -10.95 -8.06 9.61
CA GLY A 40 -10.21 -7.47 10.72
C GLY A 40 -8.69 -7.39 10.48
N LEU A 41 -7.97 -6.79 11.43
CA LEU A 41 -6.56 -6.45 11.27
C LEU A 41 -5.66 -7.65 10.92
N MET A 42 -5.91 -8.82 11.53
CA MET A 42 -5.11 -10.02 11.26
C MET A 42 -5.31 -10.55 9.83
N GLY A 43 -6.53 -10.50 9.29
CA GLY A 43 -6.81 -10.89 7.91
C GLY A 43 -6.13 -9.94 6.91
N MET A 44 -6.19 -8.64 7.18
CA MET A 44 -5.53 -7.62 6.36
C MET A 44 -4.00 -7.81 6.34
N LEU A 45 -3.40 -8.05 7.51
CA LEU A 45 -1.98 -8.35 7.64
C LEU A 45 -1.60 -9.64 6.89
N ALA A 46 -2.43 -10.68 6.96
CA ALA A 46 -2.19 -11.95 6.28
C ALA A 46 -2.24 -11.79 4.75
N VAL A 47 -3.23 -11.09 4.18
CA VAL A 47 -3.30 -10.83 2.73
C VAL A 47 -2.08 -10.03 2.26
N GLY A 48 -1.71 -9.00 3.00
CA GLY A 48 -0.52 -8.22 2.69
C GLY A 48 0.76 -9.07 2.73
N GLU A 49 0.91 -9.93 3.75
CA GLU A 49 2.08 -10.82 3.86
C GLU A 49 2.13 -11.86 2.74
N VAL A 50 1.00 -12.49 2.37
CA VAL A 50 0.94 -13.41 1.21
C VAL A 50 1.41 -12.70 -0.06
N THR A 51 0.99 -11.45 -0.26
CA THR A 51 1.38 -10.66 -1.43
C THR A 51 2.89 -10.47 -1.49
N ILE A 52 3.52 -10.13 -0.36
CA ILE A 52 4.98 -9.97 -0.26
C ILE A 52 5.72 -11.30 -0.37
N ASN A 53 5.20 -12.37 0.22
CA ASN A 53 5.79 -13.71 0.10
C ASN A 53 5.84 -14.17 -1.35
N ARG A 54 4.80 -13.86 -2.14
CA ARG A 54 4.81 -14.10 -3.59
C ARG A 54 5.92 -13.31 -4.27
N VAL A 55 6.05 -12.01 -4.02
CA VAL A 55 7.12 -11.18 -4.61
C VAL A 55 8.52 -11.77 -4.35
N TYR A 56 8.73 -12.42 -3.20
CA TYR A 56 10.01 -13.06 -2.86
C TYR A 56 10.19 -14.50 -3.37
N ASP A 57 9.14 -15.21 -3.78
CA ASP A 57 9.24 -16.54 -4.37
C ASP A 57 9.43 -16.43 -5.90
N LYS A 58 10.49 -17.07 -6.40
CA LYS A 58 10.88 -17.09 -7.83
C LYS A 58 9.80 -17.59 -8.78
N LYS A 59 8.76 -18.27 -8.28
CA LYS A 59 7.61 -18.75 -9.07
C LYS A 59 6.68 -17.60 -9.49
N TRP A 60 6.77 -16.45 -8.85
CA TRP A 60 5.87 -15.32 -9.03
C TRP A 60 6.60 -14.11 -9.64
N PRO A 61 5.85 -13.12 -10.15
CA PRO A 61 6.41 -11.84 -10.54
C PRO A 61 7.15 -11.14 -9.37
N ASN A 62 8.13 -10.32 -9.71
CA ASN A 62 9.07 -9.71 -8.75
C ASN A 62 8.68 -8.27 -8.32
N SER A 63 7.44 -7.86 -8.51
CA SER A 63 6.88 -6.59 -8.02
C SER A 63 5.47 -6.79 -7.48
N ILE A 64 5.03 -5.93 -6.57
CA ILE A 64 3.73 -6.07 -5.92
C ILE A 64 2.62 -5.87 -6.93
N CYS A 65 2.70 -4.83 -7.77
CA CYS A 65 1.67 -4.59 -8.76
C CYS A 65 1.57 -5.76 -9.76
N SER A 66 2.70 -6.35 -10.18
CA SER A 66 2.65 -7.52 -11.07
C SER A 66 2.07 -8.77 -10.40
N VAL A 67 2.27 -8.96 -9.10
CA VAL A 67 1.60 -10.03 -8.33
C VAL A 67 0.10 -9.78 -8.18
N VAL A 68 -0.30 -8.54 -7.86
CA VAL A 68 -1.70 -8.15 -7.67
C VAL A 68 -2.49 -8.27 -8.97
N TYR A 69 -1.93 -7.82 -10.08
CA TYR A 69 -2.59 -7.86 -11.39
C TYR A 69 -2.24 -9.10 -12.22
N GLN A 70 -1.64 -10.12 -11.61
CA GLN A 70 -1.46 -11.41 -12.29
C GLN A 70 -2.82 -12.02 -12.64
N ASP A 71 -2.94 -12.58 -13.84
CA ASP A 71 -4.21 -13.10 -14.36
C ASP A 71 -4.91 -14.01 -13.35
N LYS A 72 -6.14 -13.62 -12.97
CA LYS A 72 -7.04 -14.32 -12.04
C LYS A 72 -6.47 -14.60 -10.65
N GLN A 73 -5.44 -13.87 -10.23
CA GLN A 73 -4.84 -14.08 -8.92
C GLN A 73 -5.67 -13.48 -7.78
N PHE A 74 -6.32 -12.35 -8.02
CA PHE A 74 -7.24 -11.71 -7.09
C PHE A 74 -8.56 -11.40 -7.81
N SER A 75 -9.68 -11.62 -7.15
CA SER A 75 -10.99 -11.61 -7.81
C SER A 75 -11.39 -10.22 -8.31
N TRP A 76 -11.07 -9.20 -7.52
CA TRP A 76 -11.41 -7.81 -7.80
C TRP A 76 -10.70 -7.22 -9.02
N THR A 77 -9.59 -7.81 -9.48
CA THR A 77 -8.85 -7.27 -10.64
C THR A 77 -9.50 -7.58 -12.00
N HIS A 78 -10.57 -8.39 -12.01
CA HIS A 78 -11.24 -8.85 -13.24
C HIS A 78 -12.76 -8.97 -13.12
N ASP A 79 -13.37 -8.37 -12.10
CA ASP A 79 -14.81 -8.45 -11.83
C ASP A 79 -15.66 -7.41 -12.59
N GLN A 80 -15.01 -6.52 -13.36
CA GLN A 80 -15.61 -5.38 -14.08
C GLN A 80 -16.26 -4.34 -13.15
N LEU A 81 -15.91 -4.34 -11.86
CA LEU A 81 -16.32 -3.34 -10.89
C LEU A 81 -15.27 -2.22 -10.78
N THR A 82 -15.57 -1.23 -9.94
CA THR A 82 -14.64 -0.14 -9.62
C THR A 82 -13.62 -0.60 -8.58
N ASP A 83 -12.36 -0.25 -8.79
CA ASP A 83 -11.27 -0.50 -7.84
C ASP A 83 -11.29 0.50 -6.65
N SER A 84 -12.28 1.37 -6.56
CA SER A 84 -12.33 2.42 -5.54
C SER A 84 -12.53 1.88 -4.12
N MET A 85 -11.81 2.49 -3.17
CA MET A 85 -11.94 2.20 -1.75
C MET A 85 -12.94 3.17 -1.12
N GLU A 86 -14.22 2.85 -1.19
CA GLU A 86 -15.32 3.72 -0.73
C GLU A 86 -15.40 3.88 0.79
N GLU A 87 -15.00 2.86 1.55
CA GLU A 87 -15.05 2.87 3.01
C GLU A 87 -13.80 3.54 3.58
N GLU A 88 -13.92 4.78 4.06
CA GLU A 88 -12.77 5.59 4.47
C GLU A 88 -11.96 4.97 5.63
N GLU A 89 -12.60 4.30 6.59
CA GLU A 89 -11.88 3.63 7.69
C GLU A 89 -11.07 2.44 7.18
N ALA A 90 -11.71 1.52 6.44
CA ALA A 90 -11.05 0.37 5.84
C ALA A 90 -9.95 0.77 4.85
N LYS A 91 -10.16 1.84 4.08
CA LYS A 91 -9.16 2.44 3.18
C LYS A 91 -7.95 2.93 3.95
N HIS A 92 -8.15 3.72 5.01
CA HIS A 92 -7.06 4.21 5.85
C HIS A 92 -6.31 3.05 6.51
N LEU A 93 -7.03 2.06 7.03
CA LEU A 93 -6.43 0.89 7.65
C LEU A 93 -5.61 0.07 6.64
N SER A 94 -6.14 -0.13 5.42
CA SER A 94 -5.43 -0.84 4.34
C SER A 94 -4.15 -0.12 3.95
N GLN A 95 -4.16 1.21 3.86
CA GLN A 95 -2.96 2.01 3.61
C GLN A 95 -1.94 1.91 4.76
N LEU A 96 -2.40 1.90 6.01
CA LEU A 96 -1.53 1.77 7.18
C LEU A 96 -0.86 0.38 7.23
N VAL A 97 -1.65 -0.68 7.00
CA VAL A 97 -1.14 -2.06 6.92
C VAL A 97 -0.14 -2.20 5.78
N ALA A 98 -0.45 -1.66 4.59
CA ALA A 98 0.47 -1.68 3.46
C ALA A 98 1.80 -0.96 3.78
N LYS A 99 1.74 0.23 4.40
CA LYS A 99 2.94 0.95 4.85
C LYS A 99 3.76 0.15 5.87
N LEU A 100 3.10 -0.49 6.83
CA LEU A 100 3.75 -1.31 7.86
C LEU A 100 4.48 -2.52 7.24
N ILE A 101 3.86 -3.17 6.27
CA ILE A 101 4.46 -4.31 5.56
C ILE A 101 5.66 -3.85 4.72
N LEU A 102 5.51 -2.74 3.99
CA LEU A 102 6.59 -2.16 3.20
C LEU A 102 7.75 -1.62 4.05
N SER A 103 7.55 -1.34 5.33
CA SER A 103 8.65 -1.00 6.25
C SER A 103 9.50 -2.21 6.64
N GLY A 104 9.17 -3.42 6.16
CA GLY A 104 9.96 -4.63 6.36
C GLY A 104 9.65 -5.40 7.64
N VAL A 105 8.48 -5.18 8.25
CA VAL A 105 8.04 -5.98 9.41
C VAL A 105 7.85 -7.43 8.99
N LYS A 106 8.42 -8.37 9.76
CA LYS A 106 8.18 -9.81 9.60
C LYS A 106 7.05 -10.24 10.52
N LEU A 107 5.92 -10.65 9.95
CA LEU A 107 4.71 -10.99 10.69
C LEU A 107 4.63 -12.49 11.01
N ASN A 108 5.17 -13.35 10.13
CA ASN A 108 5.14 -14.81 10.19
C ASN A 108 3.71 -15.38 10.37
N LEU A 109 2.72 -14.74 9.76
CA LEU A 109 1.31 -15.17 9.81
C LEU A 109 1.01 -16.21 8.73
N THR A 110 1.76 -16.19 7.65
CA THR A 110 1.55 -16.97 6.44
C THR A 110 2.83 -17.73 6.09
N LYS A 111 2.67 -18.91 5.48
CA LYS A 111 3.77 -19.84 5.16
C LYS A 111 4.16 -19.76 3.69
#